data_AF-A0A3M7MAG5-F1
#
_entry.id   AF-A0A3M7MAG5-F1
#
_cell.length_a   1.000
_cell.length_b   1.000
_cell.length_c   1.000
_cell.angle_alpha   90.00
_cell.angle_beta   90.00
_cell.angle_gamma   90.00
#
_symmetry.space_group_name_H-M   'P 1'
#
loop_
_entity.id
_entity.type
_entity.pdbx_description
1 polymer ?
#
loop_
_entity_poly.entity_id
_entity_poly.type
_entity_poly.pdbx_seq_one_letter_code
_entity_poly.pdbx_strand_id
1 'polypeptide(L)'
;MSRQQQQQQQPLQRTPTASFSSTAKMAKRSKGPATDPRIVNIRYHLQHPLTPRPLHFSRNRFLRHWTIHRAWMLFLRKRRWAEERELERQYMSMRAACEHLRLLDNNGNRVSEAEAGGQGPDAGRLGTRGREVGRLYRSAMLKRGGVG
;
A
#
# COMPACT_ATOMS: atom_id res chain seq x y z
N MET A 1 10.12 -34.17 -103.86
CA MET A 1 9.84 -33.75 -102.47
C MET A 1 9.67 -35.00 -101.62
N SER A 2 10.63 -35.30 -100.74
CA SER A 2 10.44 -36.14 -99.52
C SER A 2 11.77 -36.25 -98.78
N ARG A 3 11.90 -35.47 -97.70
CA ARG A 3 13.01 -35.50 -96.73
C ARG A 3 12.82 -36.70 -95.80
N GLN A 4 13.75 -37.65 -95.80
CA GLN A 4 13.85 -38.63 -94.72
C GLN A 4 14.53 -37.98 -93.51
N GLN A 5 13.85 -38.11 -92.36
CA GLN A 5 14.22 -37.55 -91.07
C GLN A 5 15.27 -38.44 -90.39
N GLN A 6 16.32 -37.79 -89.88
CA GLN A 6 17.25 -38.36 -88.92
C GLN A 6 16.59 -38.40 -87.53
N GLN A 7 16.46 -39.59 -86.95
CA GLN A 7 16.07 -39.78 -85.55
C GLN A 7 17.28 -39.50 -84.63
N GLN A 8 17.16 -38.50 -83.77
CA GLN A 8 18.07 -38.28 -82.64
C GLN A 8 17.49 -38.88 -81.36
N GLN A 9 18.32 -39.65 -80.67
CA GLN A 9 18.03 -40.34 -79.41
C GLN A 9 18.02 -39.34 -78.23
N GLN A 10 17.04 -39.46 -77.32
CA GLN A 10 16.98 -38.68 -76.08
C GLN A 10 17.74 -39.37 -74.94
N PRO A 11 18.47 -38.65 -74.07
CA PRO A 11 19.06 -39.22 -72.88
C PRO A 11 18.07 -39.34 -71.70
N LEU A 12 18.16 -40.46 -70.99
CA LEU A 12 17.43 -40.80 -69.75
C LEU A 12 17.75 -39.80 -68.62
N GLN A 13 16.71 -39.15 -68.08
CA GLN A 13 16.81 -38.31 -66.89
C GLN A 13 16.91 -39.19 -65.64
N ARG A 14 18.02 -39.07 -64.90
CA ARG A 14 18.22 -39.72 -63.59
C ARG A 14 17.42 -38.96 -62.52
N THR A 15 16.55 -39.65 -61.79
CA THR A 15 15.92 -39.15 -60.56
C THR A 15 16.89 -39.26 -59.38
N PRO A 16 17.32 -38.17 -58.72
CA PRO A 16 18.02 -38.27 -57.45
C PRO A 16 17.03 -38.54 -56.32
N THR A 17 17.08 -39.76 -55.77
CA THR A 17 16.50 -40.14 -54.48
C THR A 17 17.43 -39.73 -53.35
N ALA A 18 17.13 -38.63 -52.66
CA ALA A 18 17.37 -38.46 -51.21
C ALA A 18 16.87 -37.07 -50.75
N SER A 19 15.76 -37.03 -50.01
CA SER A 19 15.39 -35.88 -49.19
C SER A 19 16.10 -35.99 -47.84
N PHE A 20 17.33 -35.47 -47.75
CA PHE A 20 17.99 -35.28 -46.46
C PHE A 20 17.50 -33.96 -45.85
N SER A 21 16.44 -34.04 -45.03
CA SER A 21 16.08 -32.98 -44.09
C SER A 21 16.02 -33.57 -42.69
N SER A 22 16.95 -33.16 -41.84
CA SER A 22 17.15 -33.64 -40.47
C SER A 22 16.27 -32.93 -39.42
N THR A 23 15.26 -32.17 -39.84
CA THR A 23 14.35 -31.53 -38.89
C THR A 23 13.22 -32.48 -38.51
N ALA A 24 13.23 -32.96 -37.26
CA ALA A 24 12.14 -33.76 -36.70
C ALA A 24 10.81 -32.99 -36.80
N LYS A 25 9.78 -33.61 -37.41
CA LYS A 25 8.42 -33.06 -37.39
C LYS A 25 7.96 -32.98 -35.93
N MET A 26 7.75 -31.76 -35.40
CA MET A 26 7.21 -31.59 -34.06
C MET A 26 5.89 -32.36 -33.92
N ALA A 27 5.84 -33.32 -33.00
CA ALA A 27 4.60 -34.02 -32.68
C ALA A 27 3.57 -33.00 -32.17
N LYS A 28 2.34 -33.12 -32.67
CA LYS A 28 1.20 -32.30 -32.22
C LYS A 28 1.04 -32.49 -30.71
N ARG A 29 1.23 -31.43 -29.92
CA ARG A 29 0.97 -31.46 -28.47
C ARG A 29 -0.45 -31.98 -28.23
N SER A 30 -0.60 -33.05 -27.44
CA SER A 30 -1.92 -33.50 -26.99
C SER A 30 -2.58 -32.35 -26.23
N LYS A 31 -3.88 -32.16 -26.44
CA LYS A 31 -4.64 -31.10 -25.78
C LYS A 31 -4.60 -31.42 -24.29
N GLY A 32 -3.91 -30.59 -23.49
CA GLY A 32 -3.87 -30.72 -22.03
C GLY A 32 -5.29 -30.67 -21.43
N PRO A 33 -5.44 -30.97 -20.13
CA PRO A 33 -6.75 -30.98 -19.48
C PRO A 33 -7.46 -29.63 -19.70
N ALA A 34 -8.74 -29.69 -20.04
CA ALA A 34 -9.56 -28.50 -20.22
C ALA A 34 -9.52 -27.68 -18.92
N THR A 35 -9.02 -26.44 -18.99
CA THR A 35 -9.01 -25.53 -17.85
C THR A 35 -10.45 -25.15 -17.52
N ASP A 36 -10.83 -25.20 -16.24
CA ASP A 36 -12.19 -24.82 -15.81
C ASP A 36 -12.50 -23.38 -16.30
N PRO A 37 -13.61 -23.16 -17.03
CA PRO A 37 -13.98 -21.85 -17.56
C PRO A 37 -14.09 -20.77 -16.47
N ARG A 38 -14.39 -21.13 -15.22
CA ARG A 38 -14.37 -20.21 -14.07
C ARG A 38 -12.97 -19.69 -13.78
N ILE A 39 -11.96 -20.57 -13.84
CA ILE A 39 -10.56 -20.19 -13.63
C ILE A 39 -10.09 -19.29 -14.77
N VAL A 40 -10.52 -19.55 -16.01
CA VAL A 40 -10.24 -18.69 -17.17
C VAL A 40 -10.89 -17.32 -17.00
N ASN A 41 -12.15 -17.25 -16.56
CA ASN A 41 -12.84 -15.99 -16.30
C ASN A 41 -12.19 -15.19 -15.17
N ILE A 42 -11.81 -15.85 -14.06
CA ILE A 42 -11.10 -15.18 -12.96
C ILE A 42 -9.76 -14.62 -13.46
N ARG A 43 -8.97 -15.41 -14.18
CA ARG A 43 -7.70 -14.95 -14.77
C ARG A 43 -7.91 -13.80 -15.74
N TYR A 44 -8.93 -13.89 -16.57
CA TYR A 44 -9.32 -12.82 -17.48
C TYR A 44 -9.56 -11.53 -16.69
N HIS A 45 -10.46 -11.50 -15.71
CA HIS A 45 -10.79 -10.27 -14.98
C HIS A 45 -9.65 -9.73 -14.10
N LEU A 46 -8.77 -10.60 -13.60
CA LEU A 46 -7.62 -10.17 -12.79
C LEU A 46 -6.43 -9.67 -13.62
N GLN A 47 -6.27 -10.18 -14.85
CA GLN A 47 -5.11 -9.90 -15.70
C GLN A 47 -5.51 -9.21 -17.01
N HIS A 48 -6.73 -8.66 -17.07
CA HIS A 48 -7.26 -8.16 -18.32
C HIS A 48 -6.54 -6.89 -18.78
N PRO A 49 -6.03 -6.82 -20.02
CA PRO A 49 -5.40 -5.62 -20.57
C PRO A 49 -6.39 -4.50 -20.98
N LEU A 50 -7.63 -4.48 -20.46
CA LEU A 50 -8.61 -3.37 -20.63
C LEU A 50 -8.20 -2.15 -19.80
N THR A 51 -7.02 -2.14 -19.18
CA THR A 51 -6.47 -0.91 -18.66
C THR A 51 -6.40 0.08 -19.83
N PRO A 52 -7.17 1.17 -19.78
CA PRO A 52 -7.21 2.10 -20.90
C PRO A 52 -5.81 2.66 -21.11
N ARG A 53 -5.52 3.06 -22.35
CA ARG A 53 -4.23 3.70 -22.65
C ARG A 53 -3.98 4.86 -21.68
N PRO A 54 -2.73 5.10 -21.28
CA PRO A 54 -2.38 6.25 -20.44
C PRO A 54 -3.00 7.53 -21.00
N LEU A 55 -3.52 8.36 -20.09
CA LEU A 55 -4.27 9.54 -20.47
C LEU A 55 -3.34 10.63 -21.00
N HIS A 56 -3.51 11.02 -22.26
CA HIS A 56 -2.75 12.10 -22.87
C HIS A 56 -3.52 13.41 -22.77
N PHE A 57 -2.90 14.43 -22.19
CA PHE A 57 -3.48 15.76 -22.06
C PHE A 57 -2.85 16.75 -23.03
N SER A 58 -3.67 17.63 -23.60
CA SER A 58 -3.17 18.84 -24.26
C SER A 58 -2.58 19.80 -23.22
N ARG A 59 -1.73 20.73 -23.66
CA ARG A 59 -1.03 21.68 -22.76
C ARG A 59 -1.95 22.37 -21.76
N ASN A 60 -3.04 22.99 -22.22
CA ASN A 60 -3.98 23.69 -21.34
C ASN A 60 -4.69 22.75 -20.35
N ARG A 61 -5.05 21.52 -20.79
CA ARG A 61 -5.66 20.51 -19.93
C ARG A 61 -4.70 20.03 -18.85
N PHE A 62 -3.43 19.80 -19.23
CA PHE A 62 -2.38 19.42 -18.29
C PHE A 62 -2.14 20.49 -17.23
N LEU A 63 -2.03 21.77 -17.62
CA LEU A 63 -1.84 22.88 -16.68
C LEU A 63 -3.02 23.04 -15.71
N ARG A 64 -4.26 22.89 -16.19
CA ARG A 64 -5.45 22.89 -15.32
C ARG A 64 -5.42 21.73 -14.32
N HIS A 65 -5.14 20.52 -14.79
CA HIS A 65 -5.04 19.34 -13.93
C HIS A 65 -3.96 19.53 -12.86
N TRP A 66 -2.77 20.01 -13.26
CA TRP A 66 -1.66 20.27 -12.34
C TRP A 66 -2.05 21.30 -11.26
N THR A 67 -2.71 22.39 -11.65
CA THR A 67 -3.14 23.44 -10.72
C THR A 67 -4.16 22.91 -9.70
N ILE A 68 -5.17 22.18 -10.17
CA ILE A 68 -6.18 21.55 -9.31
C ILE A 68 -5.53 20.56 -8.35
N HIS A 69 -4.63 19.71 -8.86
CA HIS A 69 -3.92 18.73 -8.05
C HIS A 69 -3.08 19.41 -6.96
N ARG A 70 -2.35 20.48 -7.30
CA ARG A 70 -1.55 21.23 -6.33
C ARG A 70 -2.41 21.92 -5.27
N ALA A 71 -3.52 22.56 -5.68
CA ALA A 71 -4.47 23.15 -4.75
C ALA A 71 -5.04 22.10 -3.78
N TRP A 72 -5.39 20.92 -4.28
CA TRP A 72 -5.87 19.81 -3.46
C TRP A 72 -4.81 19.32 -2.47
N MET A 73 -3.56 19.14 -2.90
CA MET A 73 -2.46 18.75 -2.01
C MET A 73 -2.21 19.79 -0.91
N LEU A 74 -2.29 21.08 -1.23
CA LEU A 74 -2.18 22.16 -0.25
C LEU A 74 -3.35 22.14 0.74
N PHE A 75 -4.58 21.94 0.26
CA PHE A 75 -5.76 21.79 1.10
C PHE A 75 -5.62 20.61 2.07
N LEU A 76 -5.23 19.43 1.58
CA LEU A 76 -5.04 18.24 2.41
C LEU A 76 -3.96 18.47 3.49
N ARG A 77 -2.86 19.14 3.14
CA ARG A 77 -1.82 19.50 4.11
C ARG A 77 -2.37 20.41 5.21
N LYS A 78 -3.12 21.46 4.82
CA LYS A 78 -3.75 22.37 5.79
C LYS A 78 -4.73 21.64 6.71
N ARG A 79 -5.49 20.68 6.16
CA ARG A 79 -6.44 19.89 6.94
C ARG A 79 -5.73 18.99 7.95
N ARG A 80 -4.69 18.27 7.53
CA ARG A 80 -3.87 17.44 8.43
C ARG A 80 -3.24 18.27 9.55
N TRP A 81 -2.67 19.43 9.23
CA TRP A 81 -2.11 20.33 10.24
C TRP A 81 -3.15 20.91 11.21
N ALA A 82 -4.40 21.05 10.79
CA ALA A 82 -5.48 21.45 11.69
C ALA A 82 -5.85 20.29 12.64
N GLU A 83 -5.98 19.08 12.11
CA GLU A 83 -6.23 17.86 12.87
C GLU A 83 -5.11 17.59 13.90
N GLU A 84 -3.85 17.68 13.49
CA GLU A 84 -2.67 17.50 14.36
C GLU A 84 -2.63 18.55 15.49
N ARG A 85 -2.88 19.83 15.18
CA ARG A 85 -2.92 20.90 16.19
C ARG A 85 -4.07 20.76 17.17
N GLU A 86 -5.21 20.26 16.71
CA GLU A 86 -6.34 19.99 17.59
C GLU A 86 -6.05 18.82 18.54
N LEU A 87 -5.42 17.76 18.05
CA LEU A 87 -4.92 16.66 18.89
C LEU A 87 -3.87 17.16 19.90
N GLU A 88 -2.95 18.01 19.47
CA GLU A 88 -1.96 18.64 20.36
C GLU A 88 -2.66 19.50 21.42
N ARG A 89 -3.65 20.31 21.05
CA ARG A 89 -4.44 21.13 21.99
C ARG A 89 -5.13 20.26 23.03
N GLN A 90 -5.78 19.18 22.61
CA GLN A 90 -6.43 18.23 23.51
C GLN A 90 -5.42 17.56 24.44
N TYR A 91 -4.30 17.09 23.91
CA TYR A 91 -3.22 16.50 24.69
C TYR A 91 -2.66 17.49 25.73
N MET A 92 -2.38 18.74 25.35
CA MET A 92 -1.87 19.76 26.26
C MET A 92 -2.89 20.09 27.36
N SER A 93 -4.18 20.17 27.02
CA SER A 93 -5.25 20.36 28.00
C SER A 93 -5.32 19.20 28.99
N MET A 94 -5.29 17.96 28.48
CA MET A 94 -5.28 16.75 29.31
C MET A 94 -4.04 16.70 30.21
N ARG A 95 -2.87 17.02 29.66
CA ARG A 95 -1.59 17.08 30.39
C ARG A 95 -1.66 18.10 31.51
N ALA A 96 -2.14 19.32 31.24
CA ALA A 96 -2.29 20.36 32.24
C ALA A 96 -3.25 19.95 33.37
N ALA A 97 -4.39 19.35 33.02
CA ALA A 97 -5.34 18.81 34.00
C ALA A 97 -4.72 17.70 34.86
N CYS A 98 -3.97 16.77 34.24
CA CYS A 98 -3.28 15.71 34.96
C CYS A 98 -2.18 16.24 35.89
N GLU A 99 -1.40 17.24 35.46
CA GLU A 99 -0.43 17.91 36.32
C GLU A 99 -1.12 18.62 37.49
N HIS A 100 -2.27 19.26 37.25
CA HIS A 100 -3.06 19.84 38.33
C HIS A 100 -3.51 18.77 39.35
N LEU A 101 -4.02 17.62 38.89
CA LEU A 101 -4.38 16.50 39.76
C LEU A 101 -3.19 15.91 40.53
N ARG A 102 -1.98 15.97 39.95
CA ARG A 102 -0.75 15.50 40.60
C ARG A 102 -0.39 16.38 41.80
N LEU A 103 -0.63 17.68 41.68
CA LEU A 103 -0.34 18.69 42.70
C LEU A 103 -1.50 18.93 43.68
N LEU A 104 -2.60 18.21 43.56
CA LEU A 104 -3.78 18.39 44.40
C LEU A 104 -3.66 17.57 45.69
N ASP A 105 -3.95 18.17 46.84
CA ASP A 105 -4.13 17.47 48.11
C ASP A 105 -5.59 17.03 48.33
N ASN A 106 -5.86 16.33 49.44
CA ASN A 106 -7.22 15.87 49.77
C ASN A 106 -8.20 17.01 50.09
N ASN A 107 -7.69 18.19 50.43
CA ASN A 107 -8.49 19.36 50.78
C ASN A 107 -8.78 20.25 49.55
N GLY A 108 -8.31 19.84 48.37
CA GLY A 108 -8.47 20.59 47.13
C GLY A 108 -7.49 21.75 46.96
N ASN A 109 -6.48 21.86 47.83
CA ASN A 109 -5.44 22.87 47.72
C ASN A 109 -4.30 22.37 46.82
N ARG A 110 -3.68 23.31 46.11
CA ARG A 110 -2.52 23.04 45.27
C ARG A 110 -1.25 23.10 46.10
N VAL A 111 -0.43 22.05 46.04
CA VAL A 111 0.89 22.00 46.67
C VAL A 111 2.02 22.21 45.66
N SER A 112 3.23 22.45 46.15
CA SER A 112 4.40 22.64 45.31
C SER A 112 4.86 21.32 44.67
N GLU A 113 5.59 21.41 43.56
CA GLU A 113 6.08 20.22 42.84
C GLU A 113 7.02 19.35 43.68
N ALA A 114 7.84 19.98 44.54
CA ALA A 114 8.75 19.30 45.45
C ALA A 114 7.99 18.46 46.50
N GLU A 115 6.83 18.93 46.96
CA GLU A 115 6.00 18.23 47.94
C GLU A 115 5.19 17.09 47.34
N ALA A 116 4.82 17.19 46.05
CA ALA A 116 3.97 16.23 45.37
C ALA A 116 4.70 14.95 44.92
N GLY A 117 6.01 15.01 44.72
CA GLY A 117 6.82 13.89 44.23
C GLY A 117 6.76 13.70 42.71
N GLY A 118 7.18 12.54 42.23
CA GLY A 118 7.36 12.24 40.80
C GLY A 118 6.08 11.84 40.04
N GLN A 119 6.18 11.76 38.71
CA GLN A 119 5.10 11.30 37.82
C GLN A 119 4.96 9.77 37.84
N GLY A 120 3.79 9.23 37.50
CA GLY A 120 3.51 7.78 37.45
C GLY A 120 2.69 7.23 38.62
N PRO A 121 2.17 5.99 38.51
CA PRO A 121 1.25 5.40 39.48
C PRO A 121 1.92 4.83 40.75
N ASP A 122 3.24 4.63 40.72
CA ASP A 122 3.98 3.90 41.75
C ASP A 122 4.11 4.68 43.07
N ALA A 123 3.95 3.97 44.19
CA ALA A 123 4.13 4.53 45.53
C ALA A 123 5.59 4.90 45.86
N GLY A 124 6.57 4.46 45.07
CA GLY A 124 7.99 4.82 45.25
C GLY A 124 8.34 6.25 44.81
N ARG A 125 7.39 6.98 44.20
CA ARG A 125 7.59 8.35 43.72
C ARG A 125 6.87 9.40 44.58
N LEU A 126 6.42 9.04 45.78
CA LEU A 126 5.72 9.95 46.69
C LEU A 126 6.67 11.06 47.19
N GLY A 127 6.16 12.28 47.26
CA GLY A 127 6.86 13.41 47.86
C GLY A 127 6.73 13.42 49.38
N THR A 128 7.18 14.51 50.00
CA THR A 128 7.21 14.70 51.46
C THR A 128 5.84 14.60 52.12
N ARG A 129 4.76 14.95 51.42
CA ARG A 129 3.37 14.83 51.91
C ARG A 129 2.76 13.45 51.72
N GLY A 130 3.53 12.48 51.22
CA GLY A 130 3.11 11.09 51.14
C GLY A 130 1.94 10.86 50.19
N ARG A 131 1.07 9.89 50.54
CA ARG A 131 0.01 9.36 49.66
C ARG A 131 -1.18 10.28 49.44
N GLU A 132 -1.29 11.37 50.18
CA GLU A 132 -2.44 12.27 50.12
C GLU A 132 -2.39 13.15 48.87
N VAL A 133 -1.21 13.65 48.53
CA VAL A 133 -1.01 14.46 47.33
C VAL A 133 -0.96 13.56 46.09
N GLY A 134 -1.63 13.97 45.01
CA GLY A 134 -1.59 13.28 43.72
C GLY A 134 -2.31 11.93 43.72
N ARG A 135 -3.14 11.65 44.73
CA ARG A 135 -3.91 10.40 44.84
C ARG A 135 -4.80 10.18 43.61
N LEU A 136 -5.54 11.20 43.22
CA LEU A 136 -6.44 11.16 42.04
C LEU A 136 -5.66 10.96 40.74
N TYR A 137 -4.51 11.63 40.59
CA TYR A 137 -3.62 11.44 39.44
C TYR A 137 -3.15 9.98 39.32
N ARG A 138 -2.66 9.39 40.41
CA ARG A 138 -2.21 7.98 40.40
C ARG A 138 -3.33 7.02 40.03
N SER A 139 -4.53 7.23 40.58
CA SER A 139 -5.71 6.44 40.22
C SER A 139 -6.09 6.57 38.75
N ALA A 140 -6.02 7.77 38.17
CA ALA A 140 -6.30 8.02 36.75
C ALA A 140 -5.26 7.39 35.81
N MET A 141 -4.01 7.27 36.24
CA MET A 141 -2.93 6.66 35.46
C MET A 141 -2.91 5.12 35.51
N LEU A 142 -3.77 4.49 36.32
CA LEU A 142 -3.92 3.02 36.34
C LEU A 142 -4.68 2.55 35.10
N LYS A 143 -3.98 1.87 34.19
CA LYS A 143 -4.61 1.22 33.03
C LYS A 143 -5.28 -0.10 33.45
N ARG A 144 -6.50 -0.03 33.97
CA ARG A 144 -7.31 -1.23 34.27
C ARG A 144 -8.12 -1.63 33.04
N GLY A 145 -7.69 -2.67 32.34
CA GLY A 145 -8.53 -3.41 31.38
C GLY A 145 -9.01 -2.65 30.14
N GLY A 146 -8.33 -1.60 29.69
CA GLY A 146 -8.67 -0.94 28.41
C GLY A 146 -8.43 -1.90 27.25
N VAL A 147 -9.53 -2.37 26.64
CA VAL A 147 -9.56 -3.22 25.44
C VAL A 147 -8.79 -2.51 24.32
N GLY A 148 -7.76 -3.19 23.80
CA GLY A 148 -7.04 -2.79 22.59
C GLY A 148 -7.74 -3.30 21.35
#